data_AF-A0A428U1T9-F1
#
_entry.id   AF-A0A428U1T9-F1
#
_cell.length_a   1.000
_cell.length_b   1.000
_cell.length_c   1.000
_cell.angle_alpha   90.00
_cell.angle_beta   90.00
_cell.angle_gamma   90.00
#
_symmetry.space_group_name_H-M   'P 1'
#
loop_
_entity.id
_entity.type
_entity.pdbx_description
1 polymer ?
#
loop_
_entity_poly.entity_id
_entity_poly.type
_entity_poly.pdbx_seq_one_letter_code
_entity_poly.pdbx_strand_id
1 'polypeptide(L)'
;MEPEERGTNAAVFYRRSQALLNFSDLQNHSVLTVQCFLLSGQYLQSTNKSQQCWMSVGLAIRVAQSIGLDLAATSAEAPTTTERETMRKVWHGCILMDRTLSMTFGRPFMITPEAAIAVPMPMVHDYEGPCNCHLVAFKSDATNECDLHFFTEALKLYELMGEALLTLYDTSAVDEAAKVDEYTVYFGSQAAMIMGQVCEVDNKLHCWHSRLPVHLRNDSDVSKSTIHKRQSHILFLRFHHTRILLLRPILSRFCANRLVDVSETLPWKIALHSSVSCVSAALETVEFYESTIGNRNIHDCEDLLPAWWYSTFYIYSAATVLVASQLHPELAAEVGVGRILHGCQVSVELLRSFQGFGDHAMRCATAIGLLLEHVQRKQNGRTRRKQAELNKMESQPERRGLDENCEHLMPSPANQLVRGFGTSGDDIECAATLGIKSLDFGLQIHGNEMDGIAALDELMAIDFEQFNYELDFDDLSWLNSIPAQLYEN
;
A
#
# COMPACT_ATOMS: atom_id res chain seq x y z
N MET A 1 -7.78 14.54 28.00
CA MET A 1 -6.84 13.53 28.53
C MET A 1 -5.64 13.60 27.63
N GLU A 2 -4.46 13.84 28.20
CA GLU A 2 -3.25 13.99 27.40
C GLU A 2 -2.90 12.65 26.70
N PRO A 3 -2.23 12.66 25.53
CA PRO A 3 -1.90 11.44 24.77
C PRO A 3 -1.18 10.35 25.60
N GLU A 4 -0.27 10.74 26.48
CA GLU A 4 0.51 9.83 27.35
C GLU A 4 -0.36 9.15 28.43
N GLU A 5 -1.29 9.91 29.01
CA GLU A 5 -2.28 9.39 29.96
C GLU A 5 -3.23 8.39 29.26
N ARG A 6 -3.59 8.64 28.00
CA ARG A 6 -4.41 7.71 27.20
C ARG A 6 -3.70 6.38 26.99
N GLY A 7 -2.42 6.41 26.63
CA GLY A 7 -1.61 5.20 26.46
C GLY A 7 -1.49 4.37 27.76
N THR A 8 -1.18 5.04 28.86
CA THR A 8 -1.06 4.39 30.19
C THR A 8 -2.38 3.77 30.64
N ASN A 9 -3.49 4.51 30.52
CA ASN A 9 -4.81 4.01 30.87
C ASN A 9 -5.24 2.84 29.99
N ALA A 10 -5.02 2.92 28.67
CA ALA A 10 -5.36 1.84 27.75
C ALA A 10 -4.62 0.54 28.09
N ALA A 11 -3.33 0.62 28.45
CA ALA A 11 -2.56 -0.55 28.90
C ALA A 11 -3.10 -1.17 30.19
N VAL A 12 -3.57 -0.36 31.15
CA VAL A 12 -4.20 -0.86 32.38
C VAL A 12 -5.52 -1.58 32.08
N PHE A 13 -6.38 -1.01 31.24
CA PHE A 13 -7.64 -1.64 30.86
C PHE A 13 -7.42 -2.94 30.09
N TYR A 14 -6.46 -2.97 29.18
CA TYR A 14 -6.10 -4.17 28.43
C TYR A 14 -5.57 -5.28 29.35
N ARG A 15 -4.69 -4.96 30.31
CA ARG A 15 -4.20 -5.96 31.29
C ARG A 15 -5.34 -6.54 32.13
N ARG A 16 -6.28 -5.68 32.55
CA ARG A 16 -7.46 -6.10 33.32
C ARG A 16 -8.39 -6.97 32.48
N SER A 17 -8.61 -6.65 31.20
CA SER A 17 -9.44 -7.48 30.32
C SER A 17 -8.81 -8.85 30.08
N GLN A 18 -7.49 -8.93 29.92
CA GLN A 18 -6.80 -10.22 29.80
C GLN A 18 -6.98 -11.12 31.04
N ALA A 19 -6.93 -10.55 32.24
CA ALA A 19 -7.14 -11.30 33.48
C ALA A 19 -8.59 -11.81 33.63
N LEU A 20 -9.55 -11.16 32.97
CA LEU A 20 -10.95 -11.59 32.92
C LEU A 20 -11.21 -12.60 31.79
N LEU A 21 -10.46 -12.53 30.69
CA LEU A 21 -10.55 -13.43 29.53
C LEU A 21 -9.73 -14.72 29.70
N ASN A 22 -9.58 -15.22 30.92
CA ASN A 22 -8.67 -16.33 31.25
C ASN A 22 -8.77 -17.48 30.24
N PHE A 23 -7.65 -18.18 29.98
CA PHE A 23 -7.61 -19.29 29.02
C PHE A 23 -8.64 -20.42 29.29
N SER A 24 -9.17 -20.52 30.52
CA SER A 24 -10.29 -21.40 30.85
C SER A 24 -11.59 -21.03 30.11
N ASP A 25 -11.81 -19.75 29.79
CA ASP A 25 -12.97 -19.25 29.05
C ASP A 25 -12.88 -19.50 27.54
N LEU A 26 -11.74 -19.98 27.00
CA LEU A 26 -11.68 -20.53 25.65
C LEU A 26 -12.56 -21.79 25.51
N GLN A 27 -13.00 -22.41 26.61
CA GLN A 27 -14.03 -23.45 26.55
C GLN A 27 -15.42 -22.87 26.26
N ASN A 28 -15.66 -21.60 26.61
CA ASN A 28 -16.91 -20.88 26.36
C ASN A 28 -16.83 -20.15 25.01
N HIS A 29 -17.09 -20.89 23.94
CA HIS A 29 -17.22 -20.34 22.60
C HIS A 29 -18.56 -19.58 22.48
N SER A 30 -18.49 -18.25 22.44
CA SER A 30 -19.67 -17.38 22.33
C SER A 30 -19.38 -16.16 21.45
N VAL A 31 -20.44 -15.50 20.98
CA VAL A 31 -20.33 -14.23 20.23
C VAL A 31 -19.58 -13.17 21.05
N LEU A 32 -19.81 -13.11 22.36
CA LEU A 32 -19.12 -12.19 23.26
C LEU A 32 -17.61 -12.46 23.30
N THR A 33 -17.21 -13.73 23.35
CA THR A 33 -15.81 -14.15 23.33
C THR A 33 -15.12 -13.65 22.05
N VAL A 34 -15.79 -13.78 20.89
CA VAL A 34 -15.28 -13.23 19.61
C VAL A 34 -15.11 -11.72 19.70
N GLN A 35 -16.12 -10.99 20.18
CA GLN A 35 -16.06 -9.53 20.35
C GLN A 35 -14.89 -9.09 21.24
N CYS A 36 -14.66 -9.79 22.36
CA CYS A 36 -13.55 -9.51 23.27
C CYS A 36 -12.19 -9.69 22.59
N PHE A 37 -12.00 -10.74 21.78
CA PHE A 37 -10.76 -10.94 21.02
C PHE A 37 -10.58 -9.91 19.89
N LEU A 38 -11.65 -9.49 19.21
CA LEU A 38 -11.60 -8.43 18.21
C LEU A 38 -11.21 -7.08 18.83
N LEU A 39 -11.82 -6.71 19.95
CA LEU A 39 -11.48 -5.48 20.69
C LEU A 39 -10.05 -5.52 21.23
N SER A 40 -9.59 -6.69 21.70
CA SER A 40 -8.20 -6.90 22.10
C SER A 40 -7.25 -6.73 20.93
N GLY A 41 -7.59 -7.27 19.76
CA GLY A 41 -6.85 -7.06 18.52
C GLY A 41 -6.80 -5.59 18.09
N GLN A 42 -7.92 -4.87 18.21
CA GLN A 42 -7.99 -3.45 17.88
C GLN A 42 -7.08 -2.60 18.78
N TYR A 43 -7.01 -2.91 20.08
CA TYR A 43 -6.05 -2.28 20.97
C TYR A 43 -4.60 -2.63 20.57
N LEU A 44 -4.31 -3.91 20.34
CA LEU A 44 -2.96 -4.37 20.01
C LEU A 44 -2.42 -3.78 18.70
N GLN A 45 -3.28 -3.45 17.72
CA GLN A 45 -2.90 -2.71 16.51
C GLN A 45 -2.28 -1.33 16.81
N SER A 46 -2.68 -0.70 17.92
CA SER A 46 -2.13 0.60 18.34
C SER A 46 -0.81 0.50 19.10
N THR A 47 -0.23 -0.71 19.18
CA THR A 47 0.98 -1.02 19.96
C THR A 47 2.00 -1.76 19.11
N ASN A 48 3.23 -1.86 19.60
CA ASN A 48 4.33 -2.58 18.95
C ASN A 48 4.25 -4.11 19.16
N LYS A 49 3.03 -4.66 19.20
CA LYS A 49 2.76 -6.08 19.47
C LYS A 49 2.01 -6.71 18.30
N SER A 50 2.50 -6.49 17.07
CA SER A 50 1.90 -6.98 15.83
C SER A 50 1.63 -8.48 15.83
N GLN A 51 2.56 -9.29 16.35
CA GLN A 51 2.38 -10.74 16.48
C GLN A 51 1.24 -11.10 17.43
N GLN A 52 1.14 -10.44 18.60
CA GLN A 52 0.03 -10.68 19.54
C GLN A 52 -1.30 -10.23 18.93
N CYS A 53 -1.29 -9.14 18.17
CA CYS A 53 -2.46 -8.66 17.45
C CYS A 53 -2.98 -9.71 16.47
N TRP A 54 -2.11 -10.23 15.62
CA TRP A 54 -2.43 -11.28 14.65
C TRP A 54 -2.95 -12.55 15.34
N MET A 55 -2.30 -12.97 16.43
CA MET A 55 -2.77 -14.12 17.22
C MET A 55 -4.15 -13.90 17.83
N SER A 56 -4.43 -12.70 18.38
CA SER A 56 -5.73 -12.34 18.98
C SER A 56 -6.85 -12.37 17.93
N VAL A 57 -6.63 -11.78 16.75
CA VAL A 57 -7.61 -11.80 15.66
C VAL A 57 -7.81 -13.22 15.15
N GLY A 58 -6.74 -14.02 15.02
CA GLY A 58 -6.87 -15.42 14.64
C GLY A 58 -7.65 -16.28 15.64
N LEU A 59 -7.54 -15.98 16.95
CA LEU A 59 -8.40 -16.60 17.96
C LEU A 59 -9.86 -16.18 17.78
N ALA A 60 -10.14 -14.89 17.54
CA ALA A 60 -11.49 -14.42 17.25
C ALA A 60 -12.13 -15.18 16.07
N ILE A 61 -11.38 -15.34 14.98
CA ILE A 61 -11.82 -16.03 13.77
C ILE A 61 -12.10 -17.51 14.04
N ARG A 62 -11.20 -18.22 14.72
CA ARG A 62 -11.39 -19.64 15.07
C ARG A 62 -12.60 -19.85 16.00
N VAL A 63 -12.79 -18.97 16.99
CA VAL A 63 -13.96 -19.02 17.88
C VAL A 63 -15.24 -18.75 17.07
N ALA A 64 -15.23 -17.76 16.18
CA ALA A 64 -16.37 -17.44 15.31
C ALA A 64 -16.77 -18.64 14.43
N GLN A 65 -15.80 -19.31 13.81
CA GLN A 65 -16.01 -20.52 13.02
C GLN A 65 -16.50 -21.70 13.88
N SER A 66 -15.98 -21.86 15.10
CA SER A 66 -16.39 -22.96 15.99
C SER A 66 -17.86 -22.91 16.40
N ILE A 67 -18.46 -21.71 16.41
CA ILE A 67 -19.90 -21.51 16.69
C ILE A 67 -20.71 -21.25 15.41
N GLY A 68 -20.09 -21.42 14.24
CA GLY A 68 -20.74 -21.35 12.93
C GLY A 68 -21.13 -19.94 12.47
N LEU A 69 -20.47 -18.87 12.95
CA LEU A 69 -20.77 -17.50 12.50
C LEU A 69 -20.43 -17.26 11.02
N ASP A 70 -19.58 -18.10 10.45
CA ASP A 70 -19.19 -18.14 9.03
C ASP A 70 -20.24 -18.80 8.13
N LEU A 71 -21.28 -19.40 8.71
CA LEU A 71 -22.34 -20.08 7.97
C LEU A 71 -23.58 -19.19 7.85
N ALA A 72 -24.06 -18.99 6.63
CA ALA A 72 -25.29 -18.22 6.37
C ALA A 72 -26.50 -18.76 7.16
N ALA A 73 -26.63 -20.09 7.24
CA ALA A 73 -27.71 -20.78 7.94
C ALA A 73 -27.77 -20.39 9.42
N THR A 74 -26.63 -20.32 10.12
CA THR A 74 -26.57 -19.97 11.53
C THR A 74 -27.16 -18.59 11.81
N SER A 75 -26.89 -17.60 10.96
CA SER A 75 -27.51 -16.27 11.10
C SER A 75 -28.99 -16.26 10.70
N ALA A 76 -29.40 -17.11 9.73
CA ALA A 76 -30.78 -17.18 9.26
C ALA A 76 -31.72 -17.83 10.30
N GLU A 77 -31.20 -18.76 11.11
CA GLU A 77 -31.92 -19.45 12.18
C GLU A 77 -31.97 -18.65 13.50
N ALA A 78 -31.36 -17.46 13.55
CA ALA A 78 -31.35 -16.63 14.75
C ALA A 78 -32.80 -16.24 15.17
N PRO A 79 -33.15 -16.35 16.47
CA PRO A 79 -34.53 -16.13 16.94
C PRO A 79 -35.06 -14.72 16.68
N THR A 80 -34.19 -13.72 16.72
CA THR A 80 -34.54 -12.31 16.54
C THR A 80 -33.70 -11.65 15.45
N THR A 81 -34.25 -10.60 14.83
CA THR A 81 -33.49 -9.75 13.89
C THR A 81 -32.25 -9.15 14.55
N THR A 82 -32.34 -8.74 15.80
CA THR A 82 -31.20 -8.16 16.54
C THR A 82 -30.06 -9.16 16.71
N GLU A 83 -30.36 -10.41 17.08
CA GLU A 83 -29.35 -11.47 17.19
C GLU A 83 -28.74 -11.80 15.83
N ARG A 84 -29.57 -11.95 14.79
CA ARG A 84 -29.11 -12.17 13.41
C ARG A 84 -28.11 -11.11 12.98
N GLU A 85 -28.47 -9.84 13.14
CA GLU A 85 -27.62 -8.72 12.74
C GLU A 85 -26.38 -8.60 13.62
N THR A 86 -26.45 -8.98 14.89
CA THR A 86 -25.27 -9.05 15.77
C THR A 86 -24.29 -10.12 15.28
N MET A 87 -24.77 -11.32 14.94
CA MET A 87 -23.94 -12.41 14.40
C MET A 87 -23.26 -12.00 13.09
N ARG A 88 -24.02 -11.40 12.17
CA ARG A 88 -23.48 -10.86 10.90
C ARG A 88 -22.41 -9.80 11.15
N LYS A 89 -22.69 -8.81 12.02
CA LYS A 89 -21.72 -7.74 12.34
C LYS A 89 -20.43 -8.31 12.95
N VAL A 90 -20.52 -9.32 13.81
CA VAL A 90 -19.35 -9.92 14.44
C VAL A 90 -18.52 -10.72 13.42
N TRP A 91 -19.15 -11.52 12.56
CA TRP A 91 -18.45 -12.22 11.47
C TRP A 91 -17.78 -11.24 10.50
N HIS A 92 -18.50 -10.23 10.05
CA HIS A 92 -17.95 -9.19 9.16
C HIS A 92 -16.88 -8.34 9.86
N GLY A 93 -16.95 -8.19 11.19
CA GLY A 93 -15.88 -7.60 11.99
C GLY A 93 -14.59 -8.44 11.98
N CYS A 94 -14.72 -9.77 12.00
CA CYS A 94 -13.58 -10.68 11.81
C CYS A 94 -12.95 -10.50 10.42
N ILE A 95 -13.76 -10.45 9.35
CA ILE A 95 -13.29 -10.22 7.98
C ILE A 95 -12.54 -8.89 7.89
N LEU A 96 -13.15 -7.80 8.38
CA LEU A 96 -12.54 -6.47 8.35
C LEU A 96 -11.18 -6.46 9.05
N MET A 97 -11.08 -7.11 10.22
CA MET A 97 -9.82 -7.19 10.97
C MET A 97 -8.79 -8.06 10.25
N ASP A 98 -9.17 -9.21 9.70
CA ASP A 98 -8.28 -10.09 8.92
C ASP A 98 -7.65 -9.33 7.74
N ARG A 99 -8.48 -8.71 6.89
CA ARG A 99 -8.01 -7.92 5.72
C ARG A 99 -7.12 -6.76 6.15
N THR A 100 -7.50 -6.08 7.24
CA THR A 100 -6.70 -5.01 7.83
C THR A 100 -5.31 -5.47 8.22
N LEU A 101 -5.20 -6.55 9.00
CA LEU A 101 -3.90 -7.05 9.46
C LEU A 101 -3.06 -7.56 8.30
N SER A 102 -3.66 -8.23 7.33
CA SER A 102 -2.95 -8.71 6.14
C SER A 102 -2.31 -7.59 5.34
N MET A 103 -3.02 -6.48 5.14
CA MET A 103 -2.44 -5.29 4.50
C MET A 103 -1.36 -4.62 5.35
N THR A 104 -1.59 -4.53 6.65
CA THR A 104 -0.80 -3.71 7.55
C THR A 104 0.51 -4.42 7.94
N PHE A 105 0.48 -5.75 8.02
CA PHE A 105 1.59 -6.61 8.45
C PHE A 105 2.11 -7.54 7.34
N GLY A 106 1.56 -7.49 6.12
CA GLY A 106 1.96 -8.36 5.02
C GLY A 106 1.67 -9.85 5.25
N ARG A 107 0.64 -10.16 6.05
CA ARG A 107 0.27 -11.55 6.40
C ARG A 107 -0.76 -12.11 5.41
N PRO A 108 -0.76 -13.41 5.09
CA PRO A 108 -1.85 -14.03 4.33
C PRO A 108 -3.20 -13.88 5.02
N PHE A 109 -4.29 -13.85 4.25
CA PHE A 109 -5.64 -13.87 4.81
C PHE A 109 -5.91 -15.16 5.57
N MET A 110 -6.57 -15.06 6.72
CA MET A 110 -7.08 -16.23 7.46
C MET A 110 -8.44 -16.68 6.94
N ILE A 111 -9.24 -15.76 6.39
CA ILE A 111 -10.58 -16.03 5.84
C ILE A 111 -10.50 -15.98 4.32
N THR A 112 -10.88 -17.06 3.65
CA THR A 112 -10.87 -17.12 2.18
C THR A 112 -11.91 -16.18 1.56
N PRO A 113 -11.76 -15.77 0.29
CA PRO A 113 -12.76 -14.97 -0.41
C PRO A 113 -14.16 -15.61 -0.40
N GLU A 114 -14.24 -16.94 -0.55
CA GLU A 114 -15.49 -17.69 -0.57
C GLU A 114 -16.21 -17.62 0.80
N ALA A 115 -15.45 -17.76 1.89
CA ALA A 115 -15.99 -17.66 3.25
C ALA A 115 -16.42 -16.22 3.59
N ALA A 116 -15.74 -15.21 3.04
CA ALA A 116 -16.06 -13.81 3.28
C ALA A 116 -17.44 -13.41 2.73
N ILE A 117 -17.86 -14.00 1.60
CA ILE A 117 -19.15 -13.73 0.97
C ILE A 117 -20.27 -14.70 1.37
N ALA A 118 -19.96 -15.76 2.14
CA ALA A 118 -20.91 -16.79 2.51
C ALA A 118 -22.05 -16.27 3.41
N VAL A 119 -21.77 -15.25 4.22
CA VAL A 119 -22.73 -14.64 5.15
C VAL A 119 -23.20 -13.28 4.61
N PRO A 120 -24.52 -13.03 4.51
CA PRO A 120 -25.04 -11.75 4.04
C PRO A 120 -24.47 -10.57 4.83
N MET A 121 -24.20 -9.46 4.14
CA MET A 121 -23.77 -8.22 4.79
C MET A 121 -24.83 -7.72 5.78
N PRO A 122 -24.43 -7.05 6.88
CA PRO A 122 -25.39 -6.48 7.82
C PRO A 122 -26.29 -5.44 7.16
N MET A 123 -27.53 -5.37 7.66
CA MET A 123 -28.50 -4.38 7.21
C MET A 123 -28.08 -2.98 7.65
N VAL A 124 -28.16 -2.03 6.71
CA VAL A 124 -27.83 -0.62 6.96
C VAL A 124 -28.96 0.12 7.69
N HIS A 125 -30.19 -0.38 7.54
CA HIS A 125 -31.41 0.18 8.14
C HIS A 125 -32.20 -0.91 8.85
N ASP A 126 -32.97 -0.53 9.87
CA ASP A 126 -33.82 -1.44 10.64
C ASP A 126 -35.05 -1.93 9.87
N TYR A 127 -35.24 -1.49 8.63
CA TYR A 127 -36.33 -1.94 7.74
C TYR A 127 -35.78 -2.50 6.43
N GLU A 128 -36.45 -3.53 5.91
CA GLU A 128 -36.16 -4.10 4.58
C GLU A 128 -36.77 -3.19 3.50
N GLY A 129 -35.94 -2.41 2.81
CA GLY A 129 -36.37 -1.54 1.72
C GLY A 129 -35.20 -0.83 1.03
N PRO A 130 -35.43 -0.20 -0.13
CA PRO A 130 -34.38 0.52 -0.84
C PRO A 130 -33.84 1.68 0.01
N CYS A 131 -32.52 1.76 0.12
CA CYS A 131 -31.82 2.83 0.81
C CYS A 131 -31.87 4.12 -0.04
N ASN A 132 -32.59 5.14 0.43
CA ASN A 132 -32.64 6.45 -0.22
C ASN A 132 -31.49 7.39 0.20
N CYS A 133 -30.57 6.95 1.08
CA CYS A 133 -29.47 7.76 1.59
C CYS A 133 -28.41 8.11 0.52
N HIS A 134 -28.46 7.45 -0.64
CA HIS A 134 -27.65 7.81 -1.82
C HIS A 134 -28.23 9.01 -2.61
N LEU A 135 -29.50 9.36 -2.39
CA LEU A 135 -30.24 10.36 -3.18
C LEU A 135 -30.66 11.59 -2.37
N VAL A 136 -30.68 11.50 -1.04
CA VAL A 136 -31.17 12.56 -0.16
C VAL A 136 -30.05 12.98 0.79
N ALA A 137 -29.87 14.29 0.97
CA ALA A 137 -28.96 14.84 1.96
C ALA A 137 -29.32 14.27 3.36
N PHE A 138 -28.35 13.62 4.01
CA PHE A 138 -28.55 13.01 5.31
C PHE A 138 -28.98 14.07 6.33
N LYS A 139 -30.17 13.88 6.92
CA LYS A 139 -30.61 14.70 8.04
C LYS A 139 -30.05 14.07 9.31
N SER A 140 -29.07 14.74 9.89
CA SER A 140 -28.50 14.41 11.20
C SER A 140 -29.53 14.69 12.29
N ASP A 141 -30.57 13.86 12.39
CA ASP A 141 -31.40 13.84 13.58
C ASP A 141 -30.62 13.10 14.67
N ALA A 142 -30.48 13.74 15.83
CA ALA A 142 -29.72 13.26 17.00
C ALA A 142 -30.18 11.88 17.53
N THR A 143 -31.25 11.33 16.98
CA THR A 143 -31.86 10.05 17.35
C THR A 143 -31.39 8.87 16.51
N ASN A 144 -30.63 9.08 15.42
CA ASN A 144 -30.19 8.01 14.52
C ASN A 144 -28.72 7.64 14.77
N GLU A 145 -28.44 7.07 15.94
CA GLU A 145 -27.09 6.74 16.42
C GLU A 145 -26.42 5.54 15.71
N CYS A 146 -27.15 4.79 14.88
CA CYS A 146 -26.66 3.58 14.20
C CYS A 146 -26.61 3.73 12.67
N ASP A 147 -25.74 4.61 12.15
CA ASP A 147 -25.43 4.59 10.72
C ASP A 147 -24.38 3.50 10.41
N LEU A 148 -24.84 2.41 9.77
CA LEU A 148 -24.01 1.30 9.33
C LEU A 148 -23.48 1.42 7.90
N HIS A 149 -23.78 2.51 7.16
CA HIS A 149 -23.25 2.70 5.81
C HIS A 149 -21.73 2.66 5.82
N PHE A 150 -21.10 3.33 6.79
CA PHE A 150 -19.63 3.32 6.88
C PHE A 150 -19.09 1.91 7.04
N PHE A 151 -19.70 1.08 7.89
CA PHE A 151 -19.26 -0.30 8.12
C PHE A 151 -19.41 -1.13 6.84
N THR A 152 -20.58 -1.07 6.20
CA THR A 152 -20.87 -1.83 4.98
C THR A 152 -20.01 -1.38 3.78
N GLU A 153 -19.81 -0.07 3.60
CA GLU A 153 -18.94 0.45 2.55
C GLU A 153 -17.46 0.19 2.83
N ALA A 154 -17.04 0.20 4.10
CA ALA A 154 -15.70 -0.24 4.46
C ALA A 154 -15.48 -1.72 4.09
N LEU A 155 -16.40 -2.62 4.43
CA LEU A 155 -16.30 -4.05 4.07
C LEU A 155 -16.10 -4.25 2.57
N LYS A 156 -16.89 -3.57 1.75
CA LYS A 156 -16.75 -3.62 0.28
C LYS A 156 -15.38 -3.15 -0.18
N LEU A 157 -14.86 -2.07 0.38
CA LEU A 157 -13.52 -1.58 0.07
C LEU A 157 -12.43 -2.57 0.49
N TYR A 158 -12.56 -3.20 1.65
CA TYR A 158 -11.60 -4.21 2.14
C TYR A 158 -11.58 -5.47 1.28
N GLU A 159 -12.71 -5.88 0.71
CA GLU A 159 -12.75 -6.97 -0.27
C GLU A 159 -12.05 -6.60 -1.58
N LEU A 160 -12.28 -5.38 -2.10
CA LEU A 160 -11.54 -4.87 -3.28
C LEU A 160 -10.03 -4.75 -3.01
N MET A 161 -9.66 -4.37 -1.79
CA MET A 161 -8.28 -4.44 -1.28
C MET A 161 -7.73 -5.86 -1.29
N GLY A 162 -8.55 -6.82 -0.88
CA GLY A 162 -8.22 -8.23 -0.88
C GLY A 162 -7.90 -8.73 -2.29
N GLU A 163 -8.74 -8.39 -3.26
CA GLU A 163 -8.52 -8.65 -4.68
C GLU A 163 -7.21 -8.02 -5.18
N ALA A 164 -6.92 -6.76 -4.80
CA ALA A 164 -5.68 -6.08 -5.16
C ALA A 164 -4.43 -6.79 -4.61
N LEU A 165 -4.48 -7.26 -3.36
CA LEU A 165 -3.38 -8.00 -2.74
C LEU A 165 -3.16 -9.37 -3.39
N LEU A 166 -4.22 -10.14 -3.63
CA LEU A 166 -4.10 -11.45 -4.25
C LEU A 166 -3.61 -11.35 -5.71
N THR A 167 -3.98 -10.29 -6.43
CA THR A 167 -3.54 -10.05 -7.81
C THR A 167 -2.01 -9.93 -7.96
N LEU A 168 -1.35 -9.32 -6.98
CA LEU A 168 0.04 -8.87 -7.12
C LEU A 168 1.04 -9.58 -6.21
N TYR A 169 0.55 -10.22 -5.14
CA TYR A 169 1.39 -10.80 -4.09
C TYR A 169 1.13 -12.30 -3.88
N ASP A 170 0.28 -12.94 -4.69
CA ASP A 170 0.18 -14.40 -4.73
C ASP A 170 1.36 -14.99 -5.53
N THR A 171 2.21 -15.73 -4.82
CA THR A 171 3.44 -16.35 -5.34
C THR A 171 3.21 -17.75 -5.92
N SER A 172 1.96 -18.23 -6.00
CA SER A 172 1.65 -19.62 -6.36
C SER A 172 1.85 -20.02 -7.83
N ALA A 173 2.36 -19.12 -8.67
CA ALA A 173 2.66 -19.42 -10.07
C ALA A 173 4.10 -19.00 -10.43
N VAL A 174 5.06 -19.79 -9.95
CA VAL A 174 6.44 -19.80 -10.45
C VAL A 174 6.70 -21.16 -11.07
N ASP A 175 6.09 -21.38 -12.23
CA ASP A 175 6.56 -22.37 -13.19
C ASP A 175 6.09 -21.92 -14.56
N GLU A 176 6.96 -21.17 -15.24
CA GLU A 176 7.23 -21.36 -16.67
C GLU A 176 8.30 -20.35 -17.10
N ALA A 177 9.16 -20.78 -18.02
CA ALA A 177 10.10 -19.93 -18.73
C ALA A 177 9.32 -18.91 -19.57
N ALA A 178 8.84 -17.84 -18.94
CA ALA A 178 8.14 -16.77 -19.62
C ALA A 178 9.08 -16.17 -20.67
N LYS A 179 8.66 -16.19 -21.93
CA LYS A 179 9.33 -15.41 -22.98
C LYS A 179 9.35 -13.96 -22.49
N VAL A 180 10.54 -13.39 -22.34
CA VAL A 180 10.71 -11.97 -22.02
C VAL A 180 10.13 -11.17 -23.18
N ASP A 181 8.86 -10.80 -23.06
CA ASP A 181 8.20 -9.85 -23.94
C ASP A 181 8.24 -8.45 -23.32
N GLU A 182 7.85 -7.46 -24.11
CA GLU A 182 7.91 -6.07 -23.69
C GLU A 182 7.00 -5.75 -22.48
N TYR A 183 5.92 -6.52 -22.31
CA TYR A 183 5.00 -6.37 -21.18
C TYR A 183 5.63 -6.89 -19.87
N THR A 184 6.43 -7.94 -19.95
CA THR A 184 7.12 -8.55 -18.81
C THR A 184 8.00 -7.55 -18.04
N VAL A 185 8.54 -6.55 -18.75
CA VAL A 185 9.36 -5.47 -18.17
C VAL A 185 8.60 -4.67 -17.11
N TYR A 186 7.33 -4.35 -17.36
CA TYR A 186 6.54 -3.47 -16.49
C TYR A 186 5.56 -4.22 -15.59
N PHE A 187 5.09 -5.40 -16.02
CA PHE A 187 4.04 -6.14 -15.34
C PHE A 187 4.52 -7.48 -14.74
N GLY A 188 5.76 -7.90 -14.98
CA GLY A 188 6.32 -9.16 -14.48
C GLY A 188 5.96 -10.38 -15.33
N SER A 189 6.31 -11.58 -14.87
CA SER A 189 6.20 -12.83 -15.64
C SER A 189 4.78 -13.19 -16.10
N GLN A 190 3.75 -12.65 -15.43
CA GLN A 190 2.33 -12.88 -15.75
C GLN A 190 1.67 -11.61 -16.27
N ALA A 191 2.37 -10.89 -17.15
CA ALA A 191 2.03 -9.54 -17.55
C ALA A 191 0.59 -9.35 -18.05
N ALA A 192 0.09 -10.23 -18.92
CA ALA A 192 -1.26 -10.13 -19.46
C ALA A 192 -2.34 -10.30 -18.38
N MET A 193 -2.15 -11.24 -17.46
CA MET A 193 -3.07 -11.50 -16.35
C MET A 193 -3.07 -10.32 -15.37
N ILE A 194 -1.88 -9.91 -14.92
CA ILE A 194 -1.70 -8.80 -13.98
C ILE A 194 -2.29 -7.50 -14.55
N MET A 195 -2.04 -7.19 -15.82
CA MET A 195 -2.61 -6.00 -16.45
C MET A 195 -4.14 -6.04 -16.45
N GLY A 196 -4.73 -7.16 -16.85
CA GLY A 196 -6.19 -7.32 -16.87
C GLY A 196 -6.80 -7.16 -15.48
N GLN A 197 -6.23 -7.82 -14.48
CA GLN A 197 -6.69 -7.76 -13.09
C GLN A 197 -6.51 -6.37 -12.48
N VAL A 198 -5.39 -5.70 -12.72
CA VAL A 198 -5.15 -4.32 -12.25
C VAL A 198 -6.19 -3.37 -12.82
N CYS A 199 -6.47 -3.45 -14.13
CA CYS A 199 -7.51 -2.64 -14.77
C CYS A 199 -8.90 -2.95 -14.21
N GLU A 200 -9.22 -4.22 -13.99
CA GLU A 200 -10.51 -4.64 -13.43
C GLU A 200 -10.70 -4.11 -12.00
N VAL A 201 -9.71 -4.30 -11.13
CA VAL A 201 -9.76 -3.87 -9.73
C VAL A 201 -9.80 -2.34 -9.63
N ASP A 202 -8.99 -1.60 -10.40
CA ASP A 202 -9.03 -0.13 -10.41
C ASP A 202 -10.39 0.39 -10.90
N ASN A 203 -11.00 -0.24 -11.90
CA ASN A 203 -12.36 0.11 -12.33
C ASN A 203 -13.41 -0.17 -11.23
N LYS A 204 -13.35 -1.34 -10.56
CA LYS A 204 -14.23 -1.66 -9.43
C LYS A 204 -14.10 -0.64 -8.29
N LEU A 205 -12.88 -0.19 -7.97
CA LEU A 205 -12.61 0.85 -6.97
C LEU A 205 -13.27 2.18 -7.35
N HIS A 206 -13.14 2.64 -8.60
CA HIS A 206 -13.79 3.88 -9.06
C HIS A 206 -15.33 3.76 -9.07
N CYS A 207 -15.86 2.62 -9.50
CA CYS A 207 -17.29 2.35 -9.43
C CYS A 207 -17.80 2.33 -7.98
N TRP A 208 -17.02 1.81 -7.04
CA TRP A 208 -17.35 1.86 -5.61
C TRP A 208 -17.33 3.31 -5.09
N HIS A 209 -16.26 4.06 -5.35
CA HIS A 209 -16.09 5.44 -4.88
C HIS A 209 -17.21 6.36 -5.39
N SER A 210 -17.58 6.26 -6.67
CA SER A 210 -18.67 7.07 -7.26
C SER A 210 -20.06 6.75 -6.71
N ARG A 211 -20.27 5.53 -6.19
CA ARG A 211 -21.56 5.08 -5.63
C ARG A 211 -21.69 5.30 -4.13
N LEU A 212 -20.67 5.83 -3.46
CA LEU A 212 -20.72 6.13 -2.03
C LEU A 212 -21.95 7.00 -1.69
N PRO A 213 -22.62 6.76 -0.55
CA PRO A 213 -23.63 7.67 -0.01
C PRO A 213 -23.08 9.09 0.17
N VAL A 214 -23.93 10.10 -0.04
CA VAL A 214 -23.50 11.52 -0.04
C VAL A 214 -22.80 11.93 1.27
N HIS A 215 -23.24 11.39 2.41
CA HIS A 215 -22.66 11.68 3.73
C HIS A 215 -21.28 11.03 3.96
N LEU A 216 -20.90 10.04 3.13
CA LEU A 216 -19.60 9.35 3.18
C LEU A 216 -18.62 9.80 2.10
N ARG A 217 -19.04 10.63 1.14
CA ARG A 217 -18.13 11.22 0.13
C ARG A 217 -17.24 12.28 0.77
N ASN A 218 -16.03 12.48 0.28
CA ASN A 218 -15.13 13.54 0.76
C ASN A 218 -15.37 14.89 0.04
N ASP A 219 -16.63 15.27 -0.12
CA ASP A 219 -17.01 16.53 -0.78
C ASP A 219 -17.13 17.66 0.24
N SER A 220 -16.61 18.85 -0.09
CA SER A 220 -16.58 20.04 0.79
C SER A 220 -17.94 20.67 1.05
N ASP A 221 -18.91 20.46 0.14
CA ASP A 221 -20.09 21.32 0.05
C ASP A 221 -21.30 20.80 0.86
N VAL A 222 -21.18 19.60 1.45
CA VAL A 222 -22.28 18.96 2.20
C VAL A 222 -22.04 19.10 3.70
N SER A 223 -23.02 19.65 4.42
CA SER A 223 -23.01 19.68 5.89
C SER A 223 -23.04 18.25 6.45
N LYS A 224 -22.02 17.90 7.24
CA LYS A 224 -21.84 16.58 7.86
C LYS A 224 -21.55 16.76 9.35
N SER A 225 -22.07 15.86 10.18
CA SER A 225 -21.63 15.72 11.58
C SER A 225 -20.14 15.35 11.65
N THR A 226 -19.47 15.61 12.78
CA THR A 226 -18.05 15.23 12.98
C THR A 226 -17.79 13.74 12.71
N ILE A 227 -18.68 12.84 13.14
CA ILE A 227 -18.56 11.39 12.91
C ILE A 227 -18.55 11.07 11.40
N HIS A 228 -19.57 11.54 10.66
CA HIS A 228 -19.63 11.35 9.21
C HIS A 228 -18.46 12.00 8.46
N LYS A 229 -17.96 13.16 8.91
CA LYS A 229 -16.73 13.75 8.35
C LYS A 229 -15.56 12.79 8.53
N ARG A 230 -15.33 12.30 9.75
CA ARG A 230 -14.28 11.31 10.04
C ARG A 230 -14.42 10.04 9.20
N GLN A 231 -15.62 9.49 9.10
CA GLN A 231 -15.90 8.30 8.29
C GLN A 231 -15.61 8.54 6.80
N SER A 232 -16.00 9.70 6.25
CA SER A 232 -15.71 10.08 4.87
C SER A 232 -14.21 10.21 4.61
N HIS A 233 -13.47 10.79 5.56
CA HIS A 233 -12.01 10.92 5.48
C HIS A 233 -11.32 9.55 5.53
N ILE A 234 -11.77 8.65 6.42
CA ILE A 234 -11.23 7.29 6.51
C ILE A 234 -11.44 6.53 5.20
N LEU A 235 -12.63 6.59 4.60
CA LEU A 235 -12.91 5.93 3.32
C LEU A 235 -12.11 6.53 2.17
N PHE A 236 -12.00 7.86 2.10
CA PHE A 236 -11.17 8.57 1.12
C PHE A 236 -9.72 8.11 1.20
N LEU A 237 -9.12 8.16 2.39
CA LEU A 237 -7.71 7.77 2.57
C LEU A 237 -7.47 6.30 2.27
N ARG A 238 -8.39 5.41 2.68
CA ARG A 238 -8.30 3.98 2.38
C ARG A 238 -8.40 3.72 0.87
N PHE A 239 -9.29 4.40 0.16
CA PHE A 239 -9.41 4.29 -1.30
C PHE A 239 -8.10 4.63 -2.01
N HIS A 240 -7.48 5.76 -1.68
CA HIS A 240 -6.21 6.16 -2.28
C HIS A 240 -5.09 5.19 -1.90
N HIS A 241 -5.08 4.72 -0.65
CA HIS A 241 -4.11 3.72 -0.22
C HIS A 241 -4.26 2.38 -0.97
N THR A 242 -5.49 1.89 -1.20
CA THR A 242 -5.72 0.70 -2.02
C THR A 242 -5.16 0.87 -3.43
N ARG A 243 -5.37 2.05 -4.04
CA ARG A 243 -4.83 2.35 -5.37
C ARG A 243 -3.29 2.40 -5.36
N ILE A 244 -2.68 2.96 -4.32
CA ILE A 244 -1.23 2.91 -4.12
C ILE A 244 -0.76 1.45 -4.06
N LEU A 245 -1.38 0.60 -3.24
CA LEU A 245 -1.01 -0.82 -3.11
C LEU A 245 -1.12 -1.60 -4.44
N LEU A 246 -2.16 -1.31 -5.23
CA LEU A 246 -2.41 -1.92 -6.53
C LEU A 246 -1.40 -1.47 -7.60
N LEU A 247 -1.04 -0.19 -7.62
CA LEU A 247 -0.26 0.39 -8.71
C LEU A 247 1.25 0.48 -8.41
N ARG A 248 1.65 0.45 -7.13
CA ARG A 248 3.06 0.59 -6.73
C ARG A 248 4.01 -0.43 -7.36
N PRO A 249 3.66 -1.71 -7.60
CA PRO A 249 4.62 -2.65 -8.20
C PRO A 249 4.92 -2.30 -9.66
N ILE A 250 3.92 -1.76 -10.38
CA ILE A 250 4.10 -1.27 -11.76
C ILE A 250 5.00 -0.03 -11.73
N LEU A 251 4.75 0.92 -10.83
CA LEU A 251 5.59 2.10 -10.65
C LEU A 251 7.04 1.74 -10.31
N SER A 252 7.24 0.75 -9.44
CA SER A 252 8.56 0.24 -9.07
C SER A 252 9.32 -0.25 -10.30
N ARG A 253 8.70 -1.10 -11.12
CA ARG A 253 9.29 -1.63 -12.36
C ARG A 253 9.51 -0.54 -13.41
N PHE A 254 8.59 0.40 -13.52
CA PHE A 254 8.71 1.55 -14.42
C PHE A 254 9.90 2.45 -14.04
N CYS A 255 10.10 2.73 -12.75
CA CYS A 255 11.21 3.54 -12.26
C CYS A 255 12.58 2.83 -12.34
N ALA A 256 12.58 1.50 -12.26
CA ALA A 256 13.77 0.66 -12.46
C ALA A 256 14.22 0.64 -13.94
N ASN A 257 13.28 0.53 -14.87
CA ASN A 257 13.54 0.35 -16.31
C ASN A 257 13.67 1.68 -17.07
N ARG A 258 14.79 2.38 -16.88
CA ARG A 258 15.04 3.72 -17.48
C ARG A 258 15.75 3.73 -18.84
N LEU A 259 16.17 2.55 -19.31
CA LEU A 259 17.11 2.41 -20.44
C LEU A 259 16.43 1.99 -21.74
N VAL A 260 15.11 1.84 -21.72
CA VAL A 260 14.38 1.32 -22.86
C VAL A 260 13.94 2.51 -23.71
N ASP A 261 14.56 2.68 -24.88
CA ASP A 261 14.30 3.72 -25.91
C ASP A 261 12.91 3.54 -26.59
N VAL A 262 11.95 3.03 -25.84
CA VAL A 262 10.68 2.46 -26.32
C VAL A 262 9.50 3.27 -25.76
N SER A 263 9.71 4.58 -25.62
CA SER A 263 8.77 5.57 -25.05
C SER A 263 7.42 5.69 -25.79
N GLU A 264 7.08 4.78 -26.71
CA GLU A 264 5.87 4.87 -27.53
C GLU A 264 5.04 3.58 -27.65
N THR A 265 5.48 2.46 -27.10
CA THR A 265 4.71 1.21 -27.21
C THR A 265 3.54 1.17 -26.25
N LEU A 266 2.60 0.27 -26.53
CA LEU A 266 1.40 0.09 -25.71
C LEU A 266 1.72 -0.33 -24.25
N PRO A 267 2.61 -1.32 -23.98
CA PRO A 267 3.00 -1.67 -22.60
C PRO A 267 3.55 -0.48 -21.84
N TRP A 268 4.44 0.31 -22.46
CA TRP A 268 5.04 1.48 -21.84
C TRP A 268 3.99 2.54 -21.51
N LYS A 269 3.08 2.85 -22.45
CA LYS A 269 2.00 3.83 -22.24
C LYS A 269 1.08 3.43 -21.09
N ILE A 270 0.71 2.15 -21.01
CA ILE A 270 -0.10 1.63 -19.90
C ILE A 270 0.68 1.73 -18.59
N ALA A 271 1.95 1.33 -18.57
CA ALA A 271 2.79 1.40 -17.39
C ALA A 271 3.01 2.84 -16.90
N LEU A 272 3.21 3.79 -17.81
CA LEU A 272 3.29 5.22 -17.50
C LEU A 272 1.97 5.69 -16.89
N HIS A 273 0.82 5.41 -17.52
CA HIS A 273 -0.48 5.83 -17.01
C HIS A 273 -0.79 5.24 -15.62
N SER A 274 -0.49 3.95 -15.40
CA SER A 274 -0.61 3.30 -14.10
C SER A 274 0.31 3.94 -13.06
N SER A 275 1.53 4.30 -13.44
CA SER A 275 2.50 4.94 -12.56
C SER A 275 2.08 6.38 -12.20
N VAL A 276 1.62 7.17 -13.18
CA VAL A 276 1.05 8.51 -12.96
C VAL A 276 -0.16 8.42 -12.03
N SER A 277 -1.04 7.45 -12.24
CA SER A 277 -2.20 7.21 -11.36
C SER A 277 -1.79 6.89 -9.92
N CYS A 278 -0.71 6.12 -9.73
CA CYS A 278 -0.14 5.84 -8.40
C CYS A 278 0.39 7.11 -7.72
N VAL A 279 1.14 7.94 -8.47
CA VAL A 279 1.67 9.22 -7.98
C VAL A 279 0.54 10.18 -7.63
N SER A 280 -0.50 10.28 -8.46
CA SER A 280 -1.68 11.09 -8.18
C SER A 280 -2.37 10.66 -6.88
N ALA A 281 -2.56 9.34 -6.67
CA ALA A 281 -3.16 8.84 -5.43
C ALA A 281 -2.30 9.16 -4.19
N ALA A 282 -0.98 9.12 -4.32
CA ALA A 282 -0.06 9.55 -3.27
C ALA A 282 -0.14 11.06 -2.99
N LEU A 283 -0.21 11.90 -4.03
CA LEU A 283 -0.38 13.34 -3.88
C LEU A 283 -1.71 13.69 -3.23
N GLU A 284 -2.82 13.10 -3.69
CA GLU A 284 -4.16 13.29 -3.12
C GLU A 284 -4.21 12.92 -1.63
N THR A 285 -3.47 11.88 -1.23
CA THR A 285 -3.30 11.50 0.18
C THR A 285 -2.58 12.58 0.99
N VAL A 286 -1.46 13.10 0.48
CA VAL A 286 -0.66 14.13 1.17
C VAL A 286 -1.39 15.46 1.23
N GLU A 287 -1.96 15.91 0.11
CA GLU A 287 -2.76 17.14 -0.01
C GLU A 287 -3.99 17.10 0.90
N PHE A 288 -4.60 15.92 1.08
CA PHE A 288 -5.66 15.74 2.08
C PHE A 288 -5.18 16.02 3.51
N TYR A 289 -4.04 15.47 3.92
CA TYR A 289 -3.51 15.73 5.26
C TYR A 289 -3.07 17.17 5.43
N GLU A 290 -2.40 17.75 4.43
CA GLU A 290 -1.96 19.14 4.41
C GLU A 290 -3.15 20.09 4.58
N SER A 291 -4.23 19.90 3.80
CA SER A 291 -5.44 20.73 3.89
C SER A 291 -6.23 20.49 5.17
N THR A 292 -6.30 19.25 5.65
CA THR A 292 -7.07 18.90 6.84
C THR A 292 -6.39 19.37 8.12
N ILE A 293 -5.07 19.24 8.24
CA ILE A 293 -4.32 19.71 9.42
C ILE A 293 -4.07 21.21 9.29
N GLY A 294 -3.62 21.67 8.12
CA GLY A 294 -3.21 23.05 7.88
C GLY A 294 -2.17 23.50 8.90
N ASN A 295 -2.34 24.71 9.44
CA ASN A 295 -1.47 25.26 10.49
C ASN A 295 -1.92 24.88 11.92
N ARG A 296 -2.86 23.94 12.07
CA ARG A 296 -3.41 23.55 13.39
C ARG A 296 -2.55 22.50 14.06
N ASN A 297 -2.69 22.36 15.37
CA ASN A 297 -2.11 21.23 16.08
C ASN A 297 -2.84 19.94 15.67
N ILE A 298 -2.09 18.86 15.53
CA ILE A 298 -2.64 17.55 15.17
C ILE A 298 -3.68 17.04 16.18
N HIS A 299 -3.52 17.37 17.46
CA HIS A 299 -4.47 17.00 18.51
C HIS A 299 -5.84 17.64 18.31
N ASP A 300 -5.90 18.84 17.71
CA ASP A 300 -7.16 19.51 17.40
C ASP A 300 -7.90 18.87 16.21
N CYS A 301 -7.21 18.03 15.44
CA CYS A 301 -7.71 17.39 14.23
C CYS A 301 -7.99 15.89 14.41
N GLU A 302 -7.69 15.31 15.58
CA GLU A 302 -7.76 13.86 15.82
C GLU A 302 -9.17 13.28 15.55
N ASP A 303 -10.22 14.02 15.88
CA ASP A 303 -11.61 13.63 15.63
C ASP A 303 -11.99 13.60 14.15
N LEU A 304 -11.19 14.22 13.28
CA LEU A 304 -11.40 14.24 11.83
C LEU A 304 -10.52 13.24 11.09
N LEU A 305 -9.48 12.72 11.73
CA LEU A 305 -8.49 11.85 11.11
C LEU A 305 -8.75 10.37 11.44
N PRO A 306 -8.21 9.44 10.63
CA PRO A 306 -8.05 8.06 11.05
C PRO A 306 -7.21 7.96 12.34
N ALA A 307 -7.12 6.76 12.89
CA ALA A 307 -6.19 6.54 14.00
C ALA A 307 -4.75 6.88 13.58
N TRP A 308 -3.97 7.45 14.51
CA TRP A 308 -2.67 8.05 14.21
C TRP A 308 -1.68 7.09 13.53
N TRP A 309 -1.75 5.79 13.82
CA TRP A 309 -0.89 4.77 13.20
C TRP A 309 -1.26 4.55 11.72
N TYR A 310 -2.54 4.58 11.37
CA TYR A 310 -2.97 4.56 9.97
C TYR A 310 -2.54 5.82 9.24
N SER A 311 -2.62 6.98 9.89
CA SER A 311 -2.17 8.22 9.26
C SER A 311 -0.68 8.22 8.96
N THR A 312 0.13 7.81 9.94
CA THR A 312 1.57 7.63 9.74
C THR A 312 1.85 6.65 8.60
N PHE A 313 1.16 5.51 8.58
CA PHE A 313 1.30 4.49 7.53
C PHE A 313 0.93 5.01 6.13
N TYR A 314 -0.20 5.70 5.99
CA TYR A 314 -0.64 6.24 4.69
C TYR A 314 0.28 7.36 4.19
N ILE A 315 0.70 8.27 5.08
CA ILE A 315 1.65 9.34 4.72
C ILE A 315 2.98 8.75 4.29
N TYR A 316 3.51 7.79 5.05
CA TYR A 316 4.76 7.12 4.70
C TYR A 316 4.63 6.38 3.35
N SER A 317 3.55 5.62 3.16
CA SER A 317 3.28 4.91 1.91
C SER A 317 3.23 5.86 0.71
N ALA A 318 2.51 6.98 0.82
CA ALA A 318 2.47 8.01 -0.21
C ALA A 318 3.87 8.61 -0.44
N ALA A 319 4.60 8.96 0.61
CA ALA A 319 5.92 9.57 0.52
C ALA A 319 6.92 8.69 -0.24
N THR A 320 6.92 7.38 -0.01
CA THR A 320 7.79 6.45 -0.76
C THR A 320 7.50 6.47 -2.27
N VAL A 321 6.23 6.54 -2.67
CA VAL A 321 5.83 6.68 -4.09
C VAL A 321 6.31 8.00 -4.67
N LEU A 322 6.19 9.11 -3.93
CA LEU A 322 6.65 10.43 -4.39
C LEU A 322 8.18 10.52 -4.52
N VAL A 323 8.91 9.86 -3.63
CA VAL A 323 10.38 9.78 -3.74
C VAL A 323 10.78 8.89 -4.91
N ALA A 324 10.11 7.75 -5.10
CA ALA A 324 10.37 6.85 -6.21
C ALA A 324 10.05 7.50 -7.57
N SER A 325 8.98 8.30 -7.67
CA SER A 325 8.58 8.91 -8.94
C SER A 325 9.62 9.88 -9.51
N GLN A 326 10.43 10.50 -8.65
CA GLN A 326 11.55 11.34 -9.08
C GLN A 326 12.57 10.54 -9.88
N LEU A 327 12.64 9.22 -9.73
CA LEU A 327 13.59 8.41 -10.49
C LEU A 327 13.31 8.41 -12.00
N HIS A 328 12.09 8.69 -12.45
CA HIS A 328 11.74 8.68 -13.87
C HIS A 328 11.31 10.07 -14.37
N PRO A 329 11.99 10.67 -15.37
CA PRO A 329 11.70 12.05 -15.79
C PRO A 329 10.29 12.24 -16.36
N GLU A 330 9.74 11.24 -17.05
CA GLU A 330 8.38 11.30 -17.63
C GLU A 330 7.29 11.45 -16.56
N LEU A 331 7.47 10.85 -15.37
CA LEU A 331 6.51 11.04 -14.28
C LEU A 331 6.49 12.50 -13.81
N ALA A 332 7.66 13.14 -13.78
CA ALA A 332 7.78 14.53 -13.41
C ALA A 332 7.28 15.49 -14.51
N ALA A 333 7.32 15.07 -15.78
CA ALA A 333 6.75 15.80 -16.90
C ALA A 333 5.21 15.77 -16.88
N GLU A 334 4.62 14.60 -16.64
CA GLU A 334 3.17 14.41 -16.58
C GLU A 334 2.52 15.06 -15.33
N VAL A 335 3.14 14.89 -14.16
CA VAL A 335 2.55 15.33 -12.87
C VAL A 335 3.02 16.73 -12.44
N GLY A 336 4.22 17.13 -12.85
CA GLY A 336 4.87 18.37 -12.44
C GLY A 336 5.88 18.18 -11.31
N VAL A 337 7.16 18.44 -11.61
CA VAL A 337 8.30 18.37 -10.68
C VAL A 337 8.03 19.10 -9.36
N GLY A 338 7.49 20.32 -9.42
CA GLY A 338 7.23 21.15 -8.24
C GLY A 338 6.19 20.53 -7.30
N ARG A 339 5.13 19.91 -7.86
CA ARG A 339 4.08 19.26 -7.09
C ARG A 339 4.61 18.02 -6.36
N ILE A 340 5.43 17.21 -7.03
CA ILE A 340 6.06 16.02 -6.42
C ILE A 340 7.01 16.43 -5.29
N LEU A 341 7.87 17.43 -5.51
CA LEU A 341 8.82 17.90 -4.51
C LEU A 341 8.11 18.50 -3.29
N HIS A 342 7.08 19.32 -3.52
CA HIS A 342 6.23 19.85 -2.45
C HIS A 342 5.61 18.73 -1.64
N GLY A 343 4.99 17.75 -2.30
CA GLY A 343 4.40 16.58 -1.62
C GLY A 343 5.41 15.78 -0.79
N CYS A 344 6.65 15.63 -1.26
CA CYS A 344 7.72 14.98 -0.47
C CYS A 344 8.06 15.78 0.79
N GLN A 345 8.22 17.11 0.67
CA GLN A 345 8.55 17.99 1.80
C GLN A 345 7.43 18.00 2.84
N VAL A 346 6.20 18.20 2.39
CA VAL A 346 5.00 18.16 3.23
C VAL A 346 4.87 16.81 3.93
N SER A 347 5.15 15.69 3.25
CA SER A 347 5.10 14.36 3.89
C SER A 347 6.07 14.23 5.06
N VAL A 348 7.30 14.76 4.93
CA VAL A 348 8.29 14.74 6.01
C VAL A 348 7.84 15.62 7.19
N GLU A 349 7.29 16.80 6.91
CA GLU A 349 6.76 17.70 7.94
C GLU A 349 5.55 17.11 8.65
N LEU A 350 4.62 16.52 7.91
CA LEU A 350 3.49 15.80 8.45
C LEU A 350 3.97 14.68 9.37
N LEU A 351 4.86 13.78 8.93
CA LEU A 351 5.38 12.70 9.78
C LEU A 351 6.04 13.21 11.06
N ARG A 352 6.78 14.33 11.00
CA ARG A 352 7.33 14.99 12.21
C ARG A 352 6.24 15.50 13.15
N SER A 353 5.13 16.00 12.62
CA SER A 353 4.00 16.46 13.45
C SER A 353 3.34 15.33 14.26
N PHE A 354 3.46 14.07 13.81
CA PHE A 354 2.97 12.89 14.52
C PHE A 354 3.90 12.39 15.63
N GLN A 355 5.08 13.00 15.85
CA GLN A 355 6.05 12.54 16.86
C GLN A 355 5.46 12.45 18.29
N GLY A 356 4.45 13.27 18.60
CA GLY A 356 3.77 13.26 19.90
C GLY A 356 3.00 11.97 20.21
N PHE A 357 2.79 11.10 19.22
CA PHE A 357 2.15 9.79 19.39
C PHE A 357 3.15 8.63 19.49
N GLY A 358 4.45 8.88 19.23
CA GLY A 358 5.53 7.90 19.36
C GLY A 358 6.69 8.12 18.39
N ASP A 359 7.84 7.51 18.69
CA ASP A 359 9.09 7.71 17.94
C ASP A 359 9.06 7.18 16.50
N HIS A 360 8.17 6.22 16.19
CA HIS A 360 8.07 5.59 14.86
C HIS A 360 7.79 6.61 13.75
N ALA A 361 6.95 7.62 14.00
CA ALA A 361 6.65 8.66 13.01
C ALA A 361 7.90 9.49 12.68
N MET A 362 8.75 9.75 13.69
CA MET A 362 10.02 10.45 13.51
C MET A 362 11.05 9.58 12.75
N ARG A 363 11.07 8.27 13.02
CA ARG A 363 11.88 7.30 12.24
C ARG A 363 11.45 7.30 10.77
N CYS A 364 10.15 7.24 10.49
CA CYS A 364 9.59 7.35 9.14
C CYS A 364 10.00 8.67 8.45
N ALA A 365 9.89 9.81 9.14
CA ALA A 365 10.29 11.11 8.61
C ALA A 365 11.78 11.14 8.22
N THR A 366 12.62 10.55 9.08
CA THR A 366 14.08 10.46 8.85
C THR A 366 14.39 9.58 7.64
N ALA A 367 13.76 8.40 7.54
CA ALA A 367 13.93 7.48 6.42
C ALA A 367 13.55 8.14 5.07
N ILE A 368 12.40 8.81 5.00
CA ILE A 368 11.97 9.53 3.80
C ILE A 368 12.94 10.67 3.46
N GLY A 369 13.42 11.42 4.46
CA GLY A 369 14.42 12.47 4.27
C GLY A 369 15.71 11.94 3.63
N LEU A 370 16.24 10.83 4.14
CA LEU A 370 17.43 10.18 3.61
C LEU A 370 17.22 9.64 2.18
N LEU A 371 16.08 9.00 1.92
CA LEU A 371 15.72 8.52 0.58
C LEU A 371 15.64 9.68 -0.42
N LEU A 372 14.97 10.78 -0.05
CA LEU A 372 14.85 11.97 -0.89
C LEU A 372 16.22 12.56 -1.24
N GLU A 373 17.10 12.73 -0.24
CA GLU A 373 18.47 13.21 -0.46
C GLU A 373 19.26 12.29 -1.40
N HIS A 374 19.16 10.98 -1.20
CA HIS A 374 19.84 10.00 -2.03
C HIS A 374 19.38 10.09 -3.49
N VAL A 375 18.06 10.13 -3.73
CA VAL A 375 17.49 10.22 -5.08
C VAL A 375 17.90 11.53 -5.77
N GLN A 376 17.87 12.65 -5.07
CA GLN A 376 18.29 13.95 -5.60
C GLN A 376 19.78 13.97 -5.95
N ARG A 377 20.66 13.38 -5.12
CA ARG A 377 22.09 13.25 -5.44
C ARG A 377 22.31 12.42 -6.70
N LYS A 378 21.59 11.30 -6.86
CA LYS A 378 21.66 10.41 -8.03
C LYS A 378 21.19 11.12 -9.31
N GLN A 379 20.14 11.92 -9.24
CA GLN A 379 19.69 12.76 -10.36
C GLN A 379 20.73 13.82 -10.72
N ASN A 380 21.22 14.59 -9.74
CA ASN A 380 22.18 15.67 -9.96
C ASN A 380 23.51 15.17 -10.54
N GLY A 381 24.00 14.02 -10.06
CA GLY A 381 25.19 13.37 -10.61
C GLY A 381 25.00 12.95 -12.08
N ARG A 382 23.81 12.48 -12.45
CA ARG A 382 23.48 12.12 -13.84
C ARG A 382 23.35 13.33 -14.75
N THR A 383 22.70 14.40 -14.30
CA THR A 383 22.61 15.65 -15.09
C THR A 383 24.01 16.21 -15.38
N ARG A 384 24.90 16.20 -14.39
CA ARG A 384 26.31 16.59 -14.57
C ARG A 384 27.05 15.69 -15.56
N ARG A 385 26.81 14.37 -15.53
CA ARG A 385 27.42 13.42 -16.46
C ARG A 385 26.91 13.61 -17.90
N LYS A 386 25.59 13.74 -18.11
CA LYS A 386 25.01 14.05 -19.42
C LYS A 386 25.55 15.37 -19.98
N GLN A 387 25.65 16.41 -19.15
CA GLN A 387 26.22 17.70 -19.57
C GLN A 387 27.71 17.56 -19.93
N ALA A 388 28.47 16.76 -19.19
CA ALA A 388 29.88 16.50 -19.50
C ALA A 388 30.07 15.69 -20.79
N GLU A 389 29.15 14.78 -21.11
CA GLU A 389 29.14 14.00 -22.36
C GLU A 389 28.75 14.88 -23.56
N LEU A 390 27.74 15.74 -23.42
CA LEU A 390 27.35 16.76 -24.41
C LEU A 390 28.51 17.75 -24.69
N ASN A 391 29.12 18.30 -23.64
CA ASN A 391 30.27 19.20 -23.78
C ASN A 391 31.49 18.50 -24.42
N LYS A 392 31.67 17.18 -24.20
CA LYS A 392 32.72 16.40 -24.88
C LYS A 392 32.43 16.20 -26.36
N MET A 393 31.17 15.95 -26.75
CA MET A 393 30.76 15.85 -28.15
C MET A 393 30.92 17.19 -28.89
N GLU A 394 30.61 18.31 -28.26
CA GLU A 394 30.81 19.65 -28.85
C GLU A 394 32.29 20.06 -28.94
N SER A 395 33.17 19.46 -28.12
CA SER A 395 34.61 19.74 -28.12
C SER A 395 35.44 18.93 -29.14
N GLN A 396 34.83 18.00 -29.88
CA GLN A 396 35.52 17.29 -30.96
C GLN A 396 35.50 18.13 -32.24
N PRO A 397 36.66 18.57 -32.78
CA PRO A 397 36.69 19.37 -34.00
C PRO A 397 36.26 18.51 -35.20
N GLU A 398 35.28 19.00 -35.97
CA GLU A 398 34.90 18.46 -37.29
C GLU A 398 36.15 18.30 -38.16
N ARG A 399 36.64 17.07 -38.34
CA ARG A 399 37.57 16.78 -39.44
C ARG A 399 36.76 16.78 -40.73
N ARG A 400 36.61 17.95 -41.35
CA ARG A 400 36.37 18.05 -42.80
C ARG A 400 37.62 17.54 -43.52
N GLY A 401 37.62 16.25 -43.83
CA GLY A 401 38.48 15.70 -44.87
C GLY A 401 37.80 15.92 -46.21
N LEU A 402 38.37 16.82 -47.01
CA LEU A 402 38.17 16.87 -48.45
C LEU A 402 38.67 15.55 -49.04
N ASP A 403 37.83 14.84 -49.78
CA ASP A 403 38.30 13.99 -50.87
C ASP A 403 37.32 14.10 -52.03
N GLU A 404 37.79 14.81 -53.06
CA GLU A 404 37.27 14.76 -54.42
C GLU A 404 37.62 13.39 -55.02
N ASN A 405 36.63 12.66 -55.53
CA ASN A 405 36.67 12.15 -56.90
C ASN A 405 35.34 11.49 -57.30
N CYS A 406 34.85 11.94 -58.44
CA CYS A 406 33.65 11.50 -59.15
C CYS A 406 33.82 10.15 -59.87
N GLU A 407 32.67 9.66 -60.37
CA GLU A 407 32.40 8.67 -61.44
C GLU A 407 31.92 7.29 -60.92
N HIS A 408 30.82 6.68 -61.38
CA HIS A 408 29.75 7.03 -62.33
C HIS A 408 28.61 5.97 -62.17
N LEU A 409 27.38 6.32 -62.60
CA LEU A 409 26.26 5.46 -63.06
C LEU A 409 25.29 4.78 -62.04
N MET A 410 24.01 5.18 -62.19
CA MET A 410 22.73 4.62 -61.67
C MET A 410 22.17 3.52 -62.63
N PRO A 411 20.96 2.93 -62.44
CA PRO A 411 20.38 2.20 -61.28
C PRO A 411 19.64 0.86 -61.64
N SER A 412 19.51 -0.08 -60.66
CA SER A 412 18.44 -1.13 -60.46
C SER A 412 18.12 -2.16 -61.60
N PRO A 413 17.43 -3.33 -61.39
CA PRO A 413 16.51 -3.67 -60.30
C PRO A 413 16.57 -5.11 -59.72
N ALA A 414 15.71 -5.31 -58.72
CA ALA A 414 15.41 -6.50 -57.92
C ALA A 414 15.31 -7.85 -58.63
N ASN A 415 15.69 -8.92 -57.93
CA ASN A 415 14.84 -10.12 -57.77
C ASN A 415 15.35 -11.08 -56.65
N GLN A 416 14.49 -11.25 -55.66
CA GLN A 416 14.00 -12.50 -55.05
C GLN A 416 14.83 -13.83 -55.12
N LEU A 417 14.82 -14.49 -53.95
CA LEU A 417 14.71 -15.93 -53.65
C LEU A 417 15.94 -16.69 -53.09
N VAL A 418 15.82 -17.00 -51.78
CA VAL A 418 15.76 -18.35 -51.18
C VAL A 418 17.05 -19.16 -50.92
N ARG A 419 17.22 -19.43 -49.61
CA ARG A 419 17.76 -20.61 -48.89
C ARG A 419 19.20 -21.08 -49.18
N GLY A 420 19.95 -21.27 -48.09
CA GLY A 420 21.00 -22.27 -48.01
C GLY A 420 21.82 -22.18 -46.73
N PHE A 421 21.72 -23.21 -45.88
CA PHE A 421 22.47 -23.43 -44.65
C PHE A 421 23.99 -23.46 -44.83
N GLY A 422 24.75 -23.13 -43.78
CA GLY A 422 26.17 -23.52 -43.69
C GLY A 422 27.03 -22.78 -42.65
N THR A 423 26.91 -23.21 -41.39
CA THR A 423 27.89 -23.32 -40.28
C THR A 423 29.27 -22.62 -40.29
N SER A 424 29.72 -22.35 -39.04
CA SER A 424 31.03 -21.89 -38.53
C SER A 424 31.24 -20.39 -38.63
N GLY A 425 31.51 -19.64 -37.57
CA GLY A 425 32.04 -19.94 -36.24
C GLY A 425 33.03 -18.80 -35.95
N ASP A 426 32.77 -17.99 -34.93
CA ASP A 426 33.80 -17.35 -34.09
C ASP A 426 33.13 -16.43 -33.05
N ASP A 427 33.69 -16.51 -31.86
CA ASP A 427 33.18 -16.05 -30.58
C ASP A 427 33.19 -14.53 -30.42
N ILE A 428 32.11 -13.97 -29.86
CA ILE A 428 32.20 -12.81 -28.96
C ILE A 428 31.23 -13.04 -27.79
N GLU A 429 31.80 -13.55 -26.69
CA GLU A 429 31.21 -13.50 -25.36
C GLU A 429 30.93 -12.04 -24.95
N CYS A 430 29.68 -11.75 -24.60
CA CYS A 430 29.38 -10.67 -23.67
C CYS A 430 28.24 -11.14 -22.74
N ALA A 431 28.64 -11.96 -21.77
CA ALA A 431 27.79 -12.32 -20.64
C ALA A 431 27.71 -11.12 -19.68
N ALA A 432 26.61 -10.37 -19.76
CA ALA A 432 26.13 -9.54 -18.66
C ALA A 432 24.85 -10.18 -18.13
N THR A 433 25.01 -11.29 -17.40
CA THR A 433 23.93 -11.95 -16.67
C THR A 433 23.54 -11.06 -15.49
N LEU A 434 22.60 -10.12 -15.72
CA LEU A 434 21.85 -9.50 -14.63
C LEU A 434 20.91 -10.57 -14.08
N GLY A 435 21.39 -11.31 -13.09
CA GLY A 435 20.56 -12.24 -12.31
C GLY A 435 19.49 -11.46 -11.57
N ILE A 436 18.28 -11.45 -12.12
CA ILE A 436 17.07 -11.05 -11.41
C ILE A 436 16.86 -12.12 -10.33
N LYS A 437 17.40 -11.89 -9.13
CA LYS A 437 17.07 -12.70 -7.96
C LYS A 437 15.58 -12.47 -7.65
N SER A 438 14.86 -13.54 -7.39
CA SER A 438 13.49 -13.49 -6.91
C SER A 438 13.42 -12.58 -5.68
N LEU A 439 12.47 -11.64 -5.68
CA LEU A 439 12.09 -10.89 -4.49
C LEU A 439 11.46 -11.86 -3.49
N ASP A 440 12.32 -12.47 -2.68
CA ASP A 440 11.98 -13.33 -1.57
C ASP A 440 11.58 -12.44 -0.39
N PHE A 441 10.30 -12.44 -0.01
CA PHE A 441 9.82 -11.77 1.20
C PHE A 441 10.11 -12.69 2.39
N GLY A 442 11.40 -12.75 2.75
CA GLY A 442 11.95 -13.68 3.72
C GLY A 442 11.40 -13.49 5.13
N LEU A 443 10.66 -14.50 5.61
CA LEU A 443 10.72 -14.96 6.99
C LEU A 443 11.58 -16.22 7.00
N GLN A 444 12.86 -16.10 7.35
CA GLN A 444 13.65 -17.25 7.80
C GLN A 444 14.25 -16.95 9.18
N ILE A 445 13.72 -17.64 10.18
CA ILE A 445 14.23 -17.66 11.54
C ILE A 445 15.28 -18.78 11.61
N HIS A 446 16.52 -18.45 11.91
CA HIS A 446 17.49 -19.38 12.51
C HIS A 446 18.12 -18.72 13.73
N GLY A 447 17.94 -19.34 14.90
CA GLY A 447 18.51 -18.91 16.17
C GLY A 447 19.83 -19.61 16.47
N ASN A 448 20.66 -18.97 17.32
CA ASN A 448 21.18 -19.57 18.56
C ASN A 448 22.02 -18.57 19.41
N GLU A 449 21.66 -18.54 20.72
CA GLU A 449 22.43 -18.40 21.98
C GLU A 449 23.63 -17.44 22.23
N MET A 450 23.47 -16.64 23.33
CA MET A 450 24.35 -16.23 24.48
C MET A 450 25.78 -15.65 24.22
N ASP A 451 26.35 -14.66 24.94
CA ASP A 451 26.35 -14.33 26.38
C ASP A 451 26.91 -12.88 26.66
N GLY A 452 26.51 -12.24 27.78
CA GLY A 452 27.43 -11.56 28.73
C GLY A 452 27.81 -10.04 28.70
N ILE A 453 27.25 -9.28 29.66
CA ILE A 453 27.83 -8.16 30.50
C ILE A 453 27.71 -6.66 30.08
N ALA A 454 26.70 -6.02 30.70
CA ALA A 454 26.65 -4.78 31.50
C ALA A 454 27.44 -3.47 31.16
N ALA A 455 26.63 -2.44 30.84
CA ALA A 455 26.49 -1.11 31.47
C ALA A 455 27.65 -0.08 31.50
N LEU A 456 27.38 1.04 30.79
CA LEU A 456 27.85 2.46 30.82
C LEU A 456 28.23 2.88 29.39
N ASP A 457 27.76 3.95 28.76
CA ASP A 457 26.98 5.09 29.23
C ASP A 457 26.18 5.69 28.05
N GLU A 458 24.90 5.84 28.32
CA GLU A 458 23.88 6.67 27.70
C GLU A 458 24.42 7.94 26.99
N LEU A 459 24.51 7.90 25.65
CA LEU A 459 24.22 9.01 24.70
C LEU A 459 24.64 8.73 23.24
N MET A 460 25.20 7.56 22.89
CA MET A 460 25.63 7.27 21.51
C MET A 460 25.31 5.86 20.97
N ALA A 461 24.33 5.15 21.52
CA ALA A 461 23.96 3.82 21.03
C ALA A 461 22.74 3.87 20.08
N ILE A 462 22.92 4.35 18.85
CA ILE A 462 22.16 3.81 17.71
C ILE A 462 23.15 2.92 16.98
N ASP A 463 23.25 1.68 17.45
CA ASP A 463 24.09 0.67 16.81
C ASP A 463 23.41 0.22 15.51
N PHE A 464 23.75 0.91 14.41
CA PHE A 464 23.27 0.63 13.07
C PHE A 464 23.62 -0.80 12.57
N GLU A 465 24.46 -1.57 13.29
CA GLU A 465 24.85 -2.94 12.89
C GLU A 465 23.84 -4.03 13.33
N GLN A 466 22.91 -3.74 14.24
CA GLN A 466 21.75 -4.63 14.50
C GLN A 466 20.56 -4.36 13.56
N PHE A 467 20.65 -3.33 12.72
CA PHE A 467 19.63 -2.98 11.73
C PHE A 467 19.89 -3.76 10.45
N ASN A 468 19.31 -4.96 10.33
CA ASN A 468 19.41 -5.76 9.11
C ASN A 468 18.50 -5.19 7.98
N TYR A 469 18.60 -3.89 7.73
CA TYR A 469 18.23 -3.23 6.49
C TYR A 469 19.54 -2.90 5.78
N GLU A 470 20.04 -3.82 4.96
CA GLU A 470 20.70 -3.37 3.74
C GLU A 470 19.60 -2.70 2.89
N LEU A 471 19.28 -1.43 3.18
CA LEU A 471 18.52 -0.58 2.27
C LEU A 471 19.40 -0.46 1.03
N ASP A 472 19.25 -1.40 0.11
CA ASP A 472 19.80 -1.26 -1.22
C ASP A 472 18.98 -0.15 -1.91
N PHE A 473 19.51 1.07 -1.80
CA PHE A 473 18.96 2.26 -2.44
C PHE A 473 18.88 2.11 -3.97
N ASP A 474 19.56 1.10 -4.54
CA ASP A 474 19.56 0.83 -5.97
C ASP A 474 18.45 -0.14 -6.42
N ASP A 475 17.91 -1.02 -5.55
CA ASP A 475 16.97 -2.09 -5.93
C ASP A 475 15.47 -1.76 -5.74
N LEU A 476 15.11 -0.57 -5.22
CA LEU A 476 13.71 -0.14 -4.98
C LEU A 476 12.86 -1.09 -4.12
N SER A 477 13.47 -2.09 -3.48
CA SER A 477 12.81 -3.05 -2.59
C SER A 477 12.07 -2.35 -1.44
N TRP A 478 12.60 -1.20 -1.00
CA TRP A 478 12.01 -0.30 0.00
C TRP A 478 10.63 0.26 -0.38
N LEU A 479 10.27 0.32 -1.67
CA LEU A 479 8.95 0.79 -2.14
C LEU A 479 7.87 -0.29 -1.97
N ASN A 480 8.28 -1.56 -2.01
CA ASN A 480 7.38 -2.71 -1.92
C ASN A 480 7.35 -3.32 -0.51
N SER A 481 8.39 -3.09 0.30
CA SER A 481 8.41 -3.49 1.72
C SER A 481 7.50 -2.61 2.58
N ILE A 482 6.67 -3.24 3.42
CA ILE A 482 6.03 -2.54 4.53
C ILE A 482 7.10 -2.38 5.63
N PRO A 483 7.32 -1.18 6.19
CA PRO A 483 8.34 -1.02 7.23
C PRO A 483 7.99 -1.87 8.46
N ALA A 484 8.81 -2.87 8.77
CA ALA A 484 8.71 -3.60 10.05
C ALA A 484 8.85 -2.64 11.26
N GLN A 485 9.50 -1.50 11.04
CA GLN A 485 9.75 -0.40 11.98
C GLN A 485 8.47 0.32 12.46
N LEU A 486 7.30 0.12 11.84
CA LEU A 486 6.02 0.57 12.41
C LEU A 486 5.59 -0.28 13.60
N TYR A 487 6.22 -1.44 13.81
CA TYR A 487 5.76 -2.47 14.75
C TYR A 487 6.84 -3.00 15.68
N GLU A 488 8.10 -2.59 15.51
CA GLU A 488 9.25 -3.07 16.27
C GLU A 488 9.99 -1.88 16.90
N ASN A 489 10.24 -1.99 18.21
CA ASN A 489 10.90 -0.97 19.04
C ASN A 489 12.39 -0.91 18.78
#